data_AF-A0A7V5VPH5-F1
#
_entry.id   AF-A0A7V5VPH5-F1
#
_cell.length_a   1.000
_cell.length_b   1.000
_cell.length_c   1.000
_cell.angle_alpha   90.00
_cell.angle_beta   90.00
_cell.angle_gamma   90.00
#
_symmetry.space_group_name_H-M   'P 1'
#
loop_
_entity.id
_entity.type
_entity.pdbx_description
1 polymer ?
#
loop_
_entity_poly.entity_id
_entity_poly.type
_entity_poly.pdbx_seq_one_letter_code
_entity_poly.pdbx_strand_id
1 'polypeptide(L)'
;MRLMRRVGLGAALVILAVAASKIEPVGLAQADCTVIVQPGQSIQKAIDSVPEGAVICLAEGTWEEGIDIIKGLTLRGAGLEKTKLVSKAGIYISSSLKGAVSLERLTITGGSLQNILIFGTTKVNILDSRVSGSNEEGIRILGPADVTITNSHLLENKGYGIYMQESGQVTIVNSRISNNSAGIFMMNLYAFGAIKATIIDSQITANR
;
A
#
# COMPACT_ATOMS: atom_id res chain seq x y z
N MET A 1 -16.44 -73.03 -53.88
CA MET A 1 -15.06 -72.75 -53.40
C MET A 1 -15.04 -71.34 -52.82
N ARG A 2 -14.82 -71.23 -51.50
CA ARG A 2 -14.56 -70.05 -50.65
C ARG A 2 -15.37 -68.73 -50.82
N LEU A 3 -16.35 -68.62 -49.93
CA LEU A 3 -16.84 -67.40 -49.27
C LEU A 3 -15.68 -66.71 -48.49
N MET A 4 -15.52 -65.38 -48.59
CA MET A 4 -14.86 -64.58 -47.56
C MET A 4 -15.66 -63.29 -47.27
N ARG A 5 -16.14 -63.25 -46.02
CA ARG A 5 -16.64 -62.10 -45.25
C ARG A 5 -15.68 -60.91 -45.32
N ARG A 6 -16.22 -59.68 -45.24
CA ARG A 6 -16.09 -58.83 -44.04
C ARG A 6 -17.06 -57.64 -44.05
N VAL A 7 -17.71 -57.49 -42.91
CA VAL A 7 -18.57 -56.40 -42.46
C VAL A 7 -17.67 -55.22 -42.03
N GLY A 8 -18.11 -53.99 -42.30
CA GLY A 8 -17.53 -52.77 -41.75
C GLY A 8 -18.62 -51.75 -41.47
N LEU A 9 -18.92 -51.58 -40.18
CA LEU A 9 -19.94 -50.71 -39.59
C LEU A 9 -19.28 -49.37 -39.21
N GLY A 10 -20.00 -48.24 -39.31
CA GLY A 10 -19.67 -47.01 -38.58
C GLY A 10 -20.07 -45.73 -39.32
N ALA A 11 -20.53 -44.65 -38.69
CA ALA A 11 -20.96 -44.42 -37.31
C ALA A 11 -21.76 -43.10 -37.34
N ALA A 12 -22.89 -43.02 -36.61
CA ALA A 12 -23.65 -41.79 -36.46
C ALA A 12 -22.94 -40.85 -35.48
N LEU A 13 -22.67 -39.61 -35.90
CA LEU A 13 -22.05 -38.59 -35.07
C LEU A 13 -23.14 -37.98 -34.15
N VAL A 14 -23.09 -38.28 -32.85
CA VAL A 14 -23.86 -37.56 -31.83
C VAL A 14 -22.98 -36.44 -31.30
N ILE A 15 -23.38 -35.20 -31.58
CA ILE A 15 -22.71 -34.01 -31.03
C ILE A 15 -23.28 -33.78 -29.62
N LEU A 16 -22.53 -34.19 -28.60
CA LEU A 16 -22.77 -33.79 -27.22
C LEU A 16 -22.23 -32.36 -27.03
N ALA A 17 -23.14 -31.41 -26.84
CA ALA A 17 -22.78 -30.08 -26.38
C ALA A 17 -22.32 -30.17 -24.92
N VAL A 18 -21.01 -30.06 -24.69
CA VAL A 18 -20.45 -29.89 -23.35
C VAL A 18 -20.66 -28.43 -22.96
N ALA A 19 -21.49 -28.19 -21.94
CA ALA A 19 -21.57 -26.88 -21.31
C ALA A 19 -20.23 -26.58 -20.62
N ALA A 20 -19.43 -25.71 -21.23
CA ALA A 20 -18.23 -25.19 -20.58
C ALA A 20 -18.67 -24.27 -19.43
N SER A 21 -18.49 -24.72 -18.19
CA SER A 21 -18.55 -23.84 -17.03
C SER A 21 -17.45 -22.79 -17.18
N LYS A 22 -17.84 -21.51 -17.25
CA LYS A 22 -16.88 -20.41 -17.12
C LYS A 22 -16.33 -20.45 -15.70
N ILE A 23 -15.14 -21.03 -15.55
CA ILE A 23 -14.33 -20.82 -14.36
C ILE A 23 -13.76 -19.42 -14.53
N GLU A 24 -14.39 -18.42 -13.91
CA GLU A 24 -13.77 -17.12 -13.77
C GLU A 24 -12.53 -17.28 -12.87
N PRO A 25 -11.37 -16.73 -13.26
CA PRO A 25 -10.20 -16.80 -12.41
C PRO A 25 -10.46 -15.96 -11.16
N VAL A 26 -10.70 -16.62 -10.02
CA VAL A 26 -10.62 -15.99 -8.71
C VAL A 26 -9.21 -15.42 -8.58
N GLY A 27 -9.12 -14.09 -8.53
CA GLY A 27 -7.85 -13.37 -8.58
C GLY A 27 -6.88 -13.80 -7.48
N LEU A 28 -5.63 -14.05 -7.87
CA LEU A 28 -4.48 -14.45 -7.03
C LEU A 28 -3.98 -13.34 -6.07
N ALA A 29 -4.83 -12.52 -5.47
CA ALA A 29 -4.40 -11.31 -4.73
C ALA A 29 -4.38 -11.41 -3.19
N GLN A 30 -4.49 -12.61 -2.62
CA GLN A 30 -4.66 -12.83 -1.17
C GLN A 30 -3.74 -13.90 -0.55
N ALA A 31 -2.58 -14.13 -1.15
CA ALA A 31 -1.81 -15.34 -0.85
C ALA A 31 -1.08 -15.37 0.50
N ASP A 32 -0.75 -14.26 1.18
CA ASP A 32 -0.02 -14.33 2.47
C ASP A 32 -0.48 -13.24 3.46
N CYS A 33 -1.67 -13.39 4.03
CA CYS A 33 -2.15 -12.56 5.14
C CYS A 33 -2.02 -13.34 6.46
N THR A 34 -1.38 -12.76 7.48
CA THR A 34 -1.39 -13.29 8.85
C THR A 34 -2.78 -13.18 9.48
N VAL A 35 -3.45 -12.04 9.24
CA VAL A 35 -4.82 -11.78 9.68
C VAL A 35 -5.54 -10.97 8.61
N ILE A 36 -6.85 -11.22 8.47
CA ILE A 36 -7.73 -10.42 7.62
C ILE A 36 -8.70 -9.67 8.53
N VAL A 37 -8.73 -8.35 8.40
CA VAL A 37 -9.62 -7.45 9.14
C VAL A 37 -10.83 -7.16 8.26
N GLN A 38 -12.02 -7.47 8.76
CA GLN A 38 -13.32 -7.28 8.11
C GLN A 38 -13.99 -5.97 8.57
N PRO A 39 -14.88 -5.37 7.76
CA PRO A 39 -15.58 -4.14 8.14
C PRO A 39 -16.27 -4.29 9.50
N GLY A 40 -16.14 -3.26 10.35
CA GLY A 40 -16.64 -3.25 11.72
C GLY A 40 -15.66 -3.83 12.77
N GLN A 41 -14.55 -4.43 12.35
CA GLN A 41 -13.44 -4.75 13.24
C GLN A 41 -12.48 -3.56 13.39
N SER A 42 -11.67 -3.55 14.45
CA SER A 42 -10.63 -2.55 14.65
C SER A 42 -9.32 -2.99 14.02
N ILE A 43 -8.72 -2.09 13.26
CA ILE A 43 -7.38 -2.24 12.68
C ILE A 43 -6.34 -2.20 13.80
N GLN A 44 -6.48 -1.29 14.77
CA GLN A 44 -5.52 -1.16 15.87
C GLN A 44 -5.46 -2.45 16.69
N LYS A 45 -6.62 -3.04 17.02
CA LYS A 45 -6.66 -4.32 17.73
C LYS A 45 -5.96 -5.45 16.96
N ALA A 46 -6.09 -5.46 15.64
CA ALA A 46 -5.38 -6.43 14.80
C ALA A 46 -3.86 -6.19 14.86
N ILE A 47 -3.41 -4.95 14.72
CA ILE A 47 -2.01 -4.54 14.89
C ILE A 47 -1.46 -5.00 16.24
N ASP A 48 -2.18 -4.74 17.32
CA ASP A 48 -1.73 -5.07 18.67
C ASP A 48 -1.54 -6.58 18.84
N SER A 49 -2.42 -7.39 18.24
CA SER A 49 -2.45 -8.85 18.42
C SER A 49 -1.40 -9.64 17.64
N VAL A 50 -0.90 -9.11 16.52
CA VAL A 50 0.00 -9.86 15.63
C VAL A 50 1.47 -9.74 16.04
N PRO A 51 2.31 -10.75 15.77
CA PRO A 51 3.75 -10.64 15.98
C PRO A 51 4.40 -9.64 15.01
N GLU A 52 5.63 -9.21 15.32
CA GLU A 52 6.45 -8.44 14.39
C GLU A 52 6.67 -9.22 13.07
N GLY A 53 6.64 -8.50 11.95
CA GLY A 53 6.74 -9.05 10.59
C GLY A 53 5.42 -9.57 10.01
N ALA A 54 4.32 -9.51 10.76
CA ALA A 54 3.01 -9.96 10.29
C ALA A 54 2.46 -9.12 9.12
N VAL A 55 1.60 -9.76 8.32
CA VAL A 55 0.84 -9.11 7.25
C VAL A 55 -0.63 -9.01 7.65
N ILE A 56 -1.11 -7.79 7.83
CA ILE A 56 -2.49 -7.47 8.16
C ILE A 56 -3.19 -7.03 6.87
N CYS A 57 -4.16 -7.80 6.42
CA CYS A 57 -4.94 -7.49 5.23
C CYS A 57 -6.27 -6.86 5.62
N LEU A 58 -6.57 -5.69 5.07
CA LEU A 58 -7.86 -5.03 5.22
C LEU A 58 -8.74 -5.43 4.05
N ALA A 59 -9.98 -5.83 4.36
CA ALA A 59 -11.02 -5.97 3.36
C ALA A 59 -11.30 -4.61 2.68
N GLU A 60 -12.02 -4.67 1.55
CA GLU A 60 -12.57 -3.45 0.95
C GLU A 60 -13.51 -2.74 1.93
N GLY A 61 -13.48 -1.41 1.89
CA GLY A 61 -14.27 -0.56 2.76
C GLY A 61 -13.58 0.75 3.11
N THR A 62 -14.36 1.62 3.76
CA THR A 62 -13.88 2.82 4.41
C THR A 62 -13.67 2.52 5.90
N TRP A 63 -12.49 2.85 6.39
CA TRP A 63 -12.07 2.60 7.76
C TRP A 63 -11.79 3.92 8.44
N GLU A 64 -12.53 4.20 9.51
CA GLU A 64 -12.45 5.47 10.23
C GLU A 64 -11.76 5.25 11.58
N GLU A 65 -10.44 5.17 11.58
CA GLU A 65 -9.64 4.84 12.75
C GLU A 65 -8.25 5.50 12.68
N GLY A 66 -7.77 6.05 13.79
CA GLY A 66 -6.38 6.46 13.95
C GLY A 66 -5.50 5.27 14.27
N ILE A 67 -4.33 5.18 13.64
CA ILE A 67 -3.50 3.97 13.66
C ILE A 67 -2.12 4.27 14.24
N ASP A 68 -1.70 3.49 15.22
CA ASP A 68 -0.38 3.52 15.83
C ASP A 68 0.39 2.23 15.51
N ILE A 69 1.51 2.36 14.80
CA ILE A 69 2.39 1.24 14.41
C ILE A 69 3.74 1.37 15.11
N ILE A 70 3.97 0.51 16.11
CA ILE A 70 5.19 0.51 16.95
C ILE A 70 6.13 -0.67 16.69
N LYS A 71 5.80 -1.54 15.73
CA LYS A 71 6.55 -2.75 15.35
C LYS A 71 6.55 -2.91 13.84
N GLY A 72 7.54 -3.62 13.29
CA GLY A 72 7.55 -3.93 11.86
C GLY A 72 6.35 -4.80 11.48
N LEU A 73 5.63 -4.42 10.43
CA LEU A 73 4.49 -5.15 9.88
C LEU A 73 4.14 -4.65 8.48
N THR A 74 3.28 -5.38 7.79
CA THR A 74 2.64 -4.91 6.56
C THR A 74 1.15 -4.66 6.82
N LEU A 75 0.67 -3.46 6.52
CA LEU A 75 -0.76 -3.14 6.45
C LEU A 75 -1.16 -3.02 4.99
N ARG A 76 -1.99 -3.95 4.52
CA ARG A 76 -2.30 -4.13 3.11
C ARG A 76 -3.80 -3.99 2.84
N GLY A 77 -4.18 -3.05 2.00
CA GLY A 77 -5.55 -2.93 1.49
C GLY A 77 -5.85 -3.87 0.33
N ALA A 78 -7.10 -3.85 -0.11
CA ALA A 78 -7.60 -4.57 -1.28
C ALA A 78 -7.33 -3.81 -2.61
N GLY A 79 -6.84 -2.57 -2.54
CA GLY A 79 -6.59 -1.70 -3.70
C GLY A 79 -6.90 -0.23 -3.41
N LEU A 80 -6.31 0.67 -4.20
CA LEU A 80 -6.45 2.14 -4.06
C LEU A 80 -7.91 2.61 -3.93
N GLU A 81 -8.78 2.11 -4.80
CA GLU A 81 -10.20 2.51 -4.84
C GLU A 81 -11.09 1.60 -3.97
N LYS A 82 -10.49 0.61 -3.29
CA LYS A 82 -11.23 -0.40 -2.52
C LYS A 82 -11.05 -0.25 -1.02
N THR A 83 -9.88 0.17 -0.55
CA THR A 83 -9.60 0.31 0.88
C THR A 83 -9.17 1.74 1.19
N LYS A 84 -10.04 2.48 1.88
CA LYS A 84 -9.82 3.87 2.25
C LYS A 84 -9.71 4.01 3.77
N LEU A 85 -8.54 4.42 4.25
CA LEU A 85 -8.31 4.80 5.64
C LEU A 85 -8.56 6.32 5.78
N VAL A 86 -9.51 6.68 6.64
CA VAL A 86 -9.87 8.07 6.92
C VAL A 86 -9.59 8.35 8.40
N SER A 87 -8.63 9.23 8.69
CA SER A 87 -8.26 9.53 10.06
C SER A 87 -7.82 10.97 10.21
N LYS A 88 -8.42 11.69 11.17
CA LYS A 88 -7.95 13.02 11.57
C LYS A 88 -6.56 12.96 12.20
N ALA A 89 -6.25 11.89 12.95
CA ALA A 89 -4.94 11.69 13.56
C ALA A 89 -3.87 11.22 12.54
N GLY A 90 -4.31 10.65 11.42
CA GLY A 90 -3.45 9.97 10.46
C GLY A 90 -2.99 8.59 10.96
N ILE A 91 -1.90 8.11 10.37
CA ILE A 91 -1.14 6.94 10.80
C ILE A 91 0.14 7.43 11.47
N TYR A 92 0.38 7.00 12.70
CA TYR A 92 1.62 7.23 13.43
C TYR A 92 2.50 5.98 13.38
N ILE A 93 3.75 6.16 12.97
CA ILE A 93 4.73 5.10 12.83
C ILE A 93 5.95 5.44 13.70
N SER A 94 6.20 4.60 14.69
CA SER A 94 7.39 4.69 15.55
C SER A 94 7.95 3.29 15.82
N SER A 95 8.38 2.60 14.77
CA SER A 95 9.00 1.27 14.90
C SER A 95 10.50 1.37 15.16
N SER A 96 11.04 0.39 15.88
CA SER A 96 12.49 0.29 16.14
C SER A 96 13.27 -0.24 14.92
N LEU A 97 14.59 -0.01 14.94
CA LEU A 97 15.58 -0.38 13.92
C LEU A 97 15.47 -1.78 13.30
N LYS A 98 14.82 -2.75 13.97
CA LYS A 98 14.77 -4.15 13.52
C LYS A 98 13.61 -4.46 12.56
N GLY A 99 12.58 -3.63 12.51
CA GLY A 99 11.36 -3.91 11.74
C GLY A 99 10.97 -2.79 10.77
N ALA A 100 10.75 -3.14 9.50
CA ALA A 100 10.19 -2.23 8.51
C ALA A 100 8.66 -2.21 8.57
N VAL A 101 8.07 -1.05 8.28
CA VAL A 101 6.61 -0.91 8.11
C VAL A 101 6.30 -0.77 6.63
N SER A 102 5.40 -1.59 6.11
CA SER A 102 4.91 -1.49 4.75
C SER A 102 3.43 -1.11 4.74
N LEU A 103 3.09 -0.04 4.02
CA LEU A 103 1.72 0.38 3.73
C LEU A 103 1.45 0.09 2.25
N GLU A 104 0.54 -0.84 1.97
CA GLU A 104 0.36 -1.39 0.63
C GLU A 104 -1.09 -1.30 0.16
N ARG A 105 -1.33 -0.80 -1.06
CA ARG A 105 -2.66 -0.83 -1.70
C ARG A 105 -3.76 -0.13 -0.90
N LEU A 106 -3.43 1.02 -0.30
CA LEU A 106 -4.32 1.82 0.55
C LEU A 106 -4.53 3.21 -0.04
N THR A 107 -5.71 3.78 0.18
CA THR A 107 -5.91 5.24 0.15
C THR A 107 -5.94 5.77 1.59
N ILE A 108 -5.06 6.69 1.94
CA ILE A 108 -4.91 7.28 3.27
C ILE A 108 -5.25 8.77 3.18
N THR A 109 -6.22 9.24 3.98
CA THR A 109 -6.72 10.60 3.88
C THR A 109 -7.31 11.15 5.19
N GLY A 110 -7.55 12.46 5.22
CA GLY A 110 -8.32 13.14 6.27
C GLY A 110 -7.50 13.62 7.45
N GLY A 111 -6.16 13.50 7.40
CA GLY A 111 -5.26 13.98 8.44
C GLY A 111 -5.44 15.47 8.71
N SER A 112 -5.69 15.85 9.97
CA SER A 112 -5.83 17.25 10.37
C SER A 112 -4.51 17.99 10.38
N LEU A 113 -3.41 17.26 10.52
CA LEU A 113 -2.05 17.75 10.33
C LEU A 113 -1.46 16.96 9.15
N GLN A 114 -1.00 15.74 9.43
CA GLN A 114 -0.46 14.83 8.42
C GLN A 114 -1.33 13.58 8.23
N ASN A 115 -1.26 12.98 7.04
CA ASN A 115 -1.85 11.65 6.83
C ASN A 115 -0.96 10.54 7.40
N ILE A 116 0.36 10.69 7.31
CA ILE A 116 1.34 9.76 7.86
C ILE A 116 2.39 10.54 8.64
N LEU A 117 2.58 10.21 9.91
CA LEU A 117 3.67 10.69 10.75
C LEU A 117 4.66 9.56 11.01
N ILE A 118 5.91 9.77 10.63
CA ILE A 118 7.02 8.85 10.87
C ILE A 118 7.92 9.49 11.92
N PHE A 119 8.16 8.78 13.03
CA PHE A 119 8.96 9.27 14.14
C PHE A 119 10.06 8.28 14.52
N GLY A 120 11.28 8.78 14.70
CA GLY A 120 12.44 8.00 15.12
C GLY A 120 13.09 7.16 14.01
N THR A 121 13.92 6.18 14.40
CA THR A 121 14.72 5.43 13.42
C THR A 121 14.02 4.22 12.82
N THR A 122 13.48 4.40 11.62
CA THR A 122 12.62 3.39 10.97
C THR A 122 12.82 3.32 9.46
N LYS A 123 12.36 2.20 8.89
CA LYS A 123 12.24 1.97 7.45
C LYS A 123 10.77 1.85 7.10
N VAL A 124 10.30 2.69 6.17
CA VAL A 124 8.90 2.69 5.74
C VAL A 124 8.82 2.50 4.23
N ASN A 125 7.99 1.55 3.81
CA ASN A 125 7.65 1.32 2.42
C ASN A 125 6.20 1.71 2.18
N ILE A 126 5.96 2.49 1.14
CA ILE A 126 4.61 2.84 0.66
C ILE A 126 4.51 2.34 -0.77
N LEU A 127 3.63 1.38 -0.99
CA LEU A 127 3.54 0.64 -2.25
C LEU A 127 2.10 0.67 -2.78
N ASP A 128 1.95 0.95 -4.07
CA ASP A 128 0.66 0.96 -4.77
C ASP A 128 -0.42 1.74 -3.98
N SER A 129 -0.04 2.84 -3.35
CA SER A 129 -0.85 3.55 -2.35
C SER A 129 -1.07 5.02 -2.70
N ARG A 130 -2.10 5.62 -2.12
CA ARG A 130 -2.45 7.03 -2.26
C ARG A 130 -2.47 7.69 -0.89
N VAL A 131 -1.80 8.83 -0.77
CA VAL A 131 -1.77 9.68 0.43
C VAL A 131 -2.26 11.06 0.03
N SER A 132 -3.45 11.46 0.48
CA SER A 132 -4.08 12.68 -0.04
C SER A 132 -5.00 13.40 0.91
N GLY A 133 -5.20 14.70 0.69
CA GLY A 133 -6.23 15.48 1.38
C GLY A 133 -5.98 15.66 2.88
N SER A 134 -4.72 15.76 3.32
CA SER A 134 -4.42 16.28 4.64
C SER A 134 -4.48 17.81 4.68
N ASN A 135 -4.67 18.36 5.87
CA ASN A 135 -4.68 19.80 6.10
C ASN A 135 -3.28 20.42 6.21
N GLU A 136 -2.24 19.60 6.41
CA GLU A 136 -0.83 19.98 6.29
C GLU A 136 -0.14 18.93 5.39
N GLU A 137 0.81 18.14 5.89
CA GLU A 137 1.64 17.29 5.02
C GLU A 137 0.98 15.97 4.63
N GLY A 138 1.32 15.44 3.45
CA GLY A 138 0.99 14.06 3.12
C GLY A 138 1.75 13.12 4.06
N ILE A 139 3.07 13.25 4.08
CA ILE A 139 3.98 12.48 4.92
C ILE A 139 4.90 13.44 5.67
N ARG A 140 4.89 13.35 7.00
CA ARG A 140 5.80 14.08 7.89
C ARG A 140 6.78 13.11 8.53
N ILE A 141 8.07 13.33 8.36
CA ILE A 141 9.16 12.49 8.86
C ILE A 141 9.97 13.30 9.87
N LEU A 142 9.96 12.86 11.14
CA LEU A 142 10.64 13.48 12.27
C LEU A 142 11.63 12.47 12.87
N GLY A 143 12.87 12.51 12.40
CA GLY A 143 13.93 11.63 12.86
C GLY A 143 14.59 10.84 11.73
N PRO A 144 15.64 10.06 12.05
CA PRO A 144 16.42 9.38 11.03
C PRO A 144 15.61 8.29 10.31
N ALA A 145 15.21 8.44 9.05
CA ALA A 145 14.36 7.43 8.41
C ALA A 145 14.68 7.15 6.95
N ASP A 146 14.49 5.90 6.54
CA ASP A 146 14.54 5.50 5.14
C ASP A 146 13.12 5.24 4.65
N VAL A 147 12.62 6.11 3.76
CA VAL A 147 11.28 6.00 3.19
C VAL A 147 11.35 5.69 1.70
N THR A 148 10.70 4.60 1.29
CA THR A 148 10.58 4.21 -0.11
C THR A 148 9.12 4.30 -0.55
N ILE A 149 8.87 5.03 -1.64
CA ILE A 149 7.53 5.25 -2.21
C ILE A 149 7.55 4.71 -3.63
N THR A 150 6.77 3.66 -3.90
CA THR A 150 6.75 2.96 -5.19
C THR A 150 5.33 2.90 -5.73
N ASN A 151 5.17 3.20 -7.02
CA ASN A 151 3.87 3.16 -7.71
C ASN A 151 2.75 3.89 -6.95
N SER A 152 3.08 5.01 -6.30
CA SER A 152 2.21 5.65 -5.33
C SER A 152 1.98 7.13 -5.64
N HIS A 153 0.96 7.69 -5.01
CA HIS A 153 0.47 9.04 -5.29
C HIS A 153 0.35 9.88 -4.02
N LEU A 154 1.08 10.98 -3.94
CA LEU A 154 0.98 11.97 -2.86
C LEU A 154 0.33 13.24 -3.41
N LEU A 155 -0.96 13.40 -3.18
CA LEU A 155 -1.80 14.33 -3.93
C LEU A 155 -2.59 15.25 -3.00
N GLU A 156 -2.76 16.51 -3.40
CA GLU A 156 -3.79 17.39 -2.81
C GLU A 156 -3.68 17.54 -1.28
N ASN A 157 -2.47 17.44 -0.73
CA ASN A 157 -2.19 17.75 0.67
C ASN A 157 -1.92 19.26 0.79
N LYS A 158 -2.55 19.94 1.75
CA LYS A 158 -2.48 21.41 1.82
C LYS A 158 -1.10 21.95 2.20
N GLY A 159 -0.22 21.11 2.75
CA GLY A 159 1.19 21.38 3.03
C GLY A 159 2.11 20.64 2.05
N TYR A 160 3.22 20.10 2.55
CA TYR A 160 4.17 19.37 1.72
C TYR A 160 3.62 17.98 1.35
N GLY A 161 3.90 17.49 0.15
CA GLY A 161 3.72 16.07 -0.16
C GLY A 161 4.55 15.22 0.80
N ILE A 162 5.85 15.56 0.92
CA ILE A 162 6.78 14.99 1.90
C ILE A 162 7.51 16.12 2.62
N TYR A 163 7.46 16.11 3.94
CA TYR A 163 8.30 16.94 4.80
C TYR A 163 9.21 16.04 5.62
N MET A 164 10.52 16.22 5.47
CA MET A 164 11.52 15.49 6.26
C MET A 164 12.39 16.45 7.06
N GLN A 165 12.44 16.17 8.36
CA GLN A 165 13.34 16.79 9.29
C GLN A 165 14.32 15.74 9.78
N GLU A 166 15.63 16.05 9.73
CA GLU A 166 16.78 15.20 10.10
C GLU A 166 17.38 14.33 8.96
N SER A 167 18.25 13.38 9.33
CA SER A 167 19.00 12.54 8.39
C SER A 167 18.17 11.38 7.84
N GLY A 168 18.62 10.77 6.75
CA GLY A 168 17.98 9.61 6.13
C GLY A 168 17.72 9.83 4.64
N GLN A 169 16.92 8.94 4.06
CA GLN A 169 16.67 8.93 2.63
C GLN A 169 15.20 8.84 2.27
N VAL A 170 14.81 9.56 1.23
CA VAL A 170 13.52 9.38 0.55
C VAL A 170 13.80 8.89 -0.86
N THR A 171 13.29 7.71 -1.20
CA THR A 171 13.38 7.13 -2.55
C THR A 171 11.99 7.04 -3.15
N ILE A 172 11.81 7.63 -4.33
CA ILE A 172 10.51 7.71 -5.02
C ILE A 172 10.67 7.07 -6.39
N VAL A 173 9.87 6.05 -6.67
CA VAL A 173 9.95 5.22 -7.87
C VAL A 173 8.57 5.12 -8.52
N ASN A 174 8.48 5.36 -9.83
CA ASN A 174 7.22 5.24 -10.60
C ASN A 174 6.01 5.94 -9.95
N SER A 175 6.24 7.09 -9.32
CA SER A 175 5.28 7.72 -8.42
C SER A 175 4.98 9.17 -8.82
N ARG A 176 3.90 9.72 -8.27
CA ARG A 176 3.47 11.09 -8.53
C ARG A 176 3.28 11.88 -7.25
N ILE A 177 3.91 13.04 -7.16
CA ILE A 177 3.71 14.03 -6.10
C ILE A 177 3.20 15.32 -6.73
N SER A 178 1.92 15.62 -6.57
CA SER A 178 1.32 16.78 -7.25
C SER A 178 0.19 17.45 -6.50
N ASN A 179 -0.05 18.72 -6.79
CA ASN A 179 -1.10 19.53 -6.19
C ASN A 179 -0.98 19.64 -4.65
N ASN A 180 0.23 19.51 -4.11
CA ASN A 180 0.51 19.84 -2.71
C ASN A 180 1.00 21.29 -2.63
N SER A 181 1.11 21.90 -1.44
CA SER A 181 1.73 23.23 -1.36
C SER A 181 3.22 23.20 -1.76
N ALA A 182 3.93 22.13 -1.43
CA ALA A 182 5.23 21.85 -2.02
C ALA A 182 5.40 20.34 -2.21
N GLY A 183 6.21 19.93 -3.19
CA GLY A 183 6.38 18.52 -3.49
C GLY A 183 7.11 17.78 -2.37
N ILE A 184 8.39 18.15 -2.18
CA ILE A 184 9.28 17.56 -1.20
C ILE A 184 10.06 18.68 -0.54
N PHE A 185 10.09 18.70 0.80
CA PHE A 185 10.95 19.55 1.58
C PHE A 185 11.75 18.69 2.56
N MET A 186 13.07 18.93 2.59
CA MET A 186 14.01 18.13 3.36
C MET A 186 15.03 19.05 4.01
N MET A 187 15.14 19.01 5.34
CA MET A 187 16.05 19.85 6.11
C MET A 187 16.72 19.05 7.22
N ASN A 188 18.06 19.03 7.24
CA ASN A 188 18.81 18.44 8.33
C ASN A 188 19.09 19.50 9.41
N LEU A 189 18.42 19.38 10.56
CA LEU A 189 18.56 20.33 11.68
C LEU A 189 19.67 19.98 12.67
N TYR A 190 20.21 18.76 12.67
CA TYR A 190 21.13 18.29 13.71
C TYR A 190 22.55 17.99 13.22
N ALA A 191 22.87 18.28 11.95
CA ALA A 191 24.20 18.14 11.33
C ALA A 191 24.86 16.74 11.43
N PHE A 192 24.18 15.73 11.96
CA PHE A 192 24.59 14.33 11.97
C PHE A 192 23.84 13.55 10.89
N GLY A 193 24.57 12.78 10.08
CA GLY A 193 24.02 11.97 9.00
C GLY A 193 23.71 12.75 7.71
N ALA A 194 23.62 12.02 6.60
CA ALA A 194 23.26 12.59 5.30
C ALA A 194 21.74 12.65 5.14
N ILE A 195 21.25 13.63 4.39
CA ILE A 195 19.87 13.71 3.91
C ILE A 195 19.89 13.52 2.39
N LYS A 196 19.08 12.61 1.87
CA LYS A 196 19.10 12.26 0.44
C LYS A 196 17.71 12.06 -0.13
N ALA A 197 17.43 12.67 -1.27
CA ALA A 197 16.30 12.31 -2.12
C ALA A 197 16.80 11.55 -3.36
N THR A 198 16.12 10.48 -3.74
CA THR A 198 16.33 9.77 -5.01
C THR A 198 14.97 9.67 -5.72
N ILE A 199 14.89 10.15 -6.96
CA ILE A 199 13.64 10.20 -7.74
C ILE A 199 13.89 9.47 -9.05
N ILE A 200 13.15 8.40 -9.29
CA ILE A 200 13.31 7.48 -10.43
C ILE A 200 11.96 7.35 -11.12
N ASP A 201 11.90 7.61 -12.43
CA ASP A 201 10.69 7.44 -13.25
C ASP A 201 9.42 8.07 -12.63
N SER A 202 9.59 9.20 -11.95
CA SER A 202 8.56 9.81 -11.10
C SER A 202 8.35 11.28 -11.46
N GLN A 203 7.17 11.78 -11.14
CA GLN A 203 6.75 13.14 -11.46
C GLN A 203 6.46 13.95 -10.20
N ILE A 204 7.12 15.11 -10.07
CA ILE A 204 6.82 16.11 -9.04
C ILE A 204 6.34 17.37 -9.76
N THR A 205 5.04 17.62 -9.76
CA THR A 205 4.43 18.62 -10.65
C THR A 205 3.29 19.37 -9.99
N ALA A 206 3.04 20.61 -10.39
CA ALA A 206 1.87 21.39 -9.96
C ALA A 206 1.74 21.59 -8.43
N ASN A 207 2.85 21.53 -7.68
CA ASN A 207 2.86 21.89 -6.27
C ASN A 207 3.06 23.42 -6.13
N ARG A 208 2.39 24.09 -5.19
CA ARG A 208 2.28 25.57 -5.12
C ARG A 208 2.35 26.21 -3.74
#